data_AF-A0A560XB22-F1
#
_entry.id   AF-A0A560XB22-F1
#
_cell.length_a   1.000
_cell.length_b   1.000
_cell.length_c   1.000
_cell.angle_alpha   90.00
_cell.angle_beta   90.00
_cell.angle_gamma   90.00
#
_symmetry.space_group_name_H-M   'P 1'
#
loop_
_entity.id
_entity.type
_entity.pdbx_description
1 polymer ?
#
loop_
_entity_poly.entity_id
_entity_poly.type
_entity_poly.pdbx_seq_one_letter_code
_entity_poly.pdbx_strand_id
1 'polypeptide(L)'
;MDATGPWKSRRFTVTQRATLKTDRYVVTETLPDGSAGRVLAHAEQKRFSLKEELTFYGDASRQQVLFTVKERTLLDPGEGFDVLDAEGKPLGAFHERFFTSLVRSTWVLEQPGAPDAVGRERNRFVAVLRRAWGWLPLDLVPFAWPYHFDFTTDGKPVMTVDRKTGLRDRYLVDVVAPDLDLRLAVAQAVALDTFQGR
;
A
#
# COMPACT_ATOMS: atom_id res chain seq x y z
N MET A 1 -24.18 -7.55 -15.06
CA MET A 1 -22.91 -8.13 -14.56
C MET A 1 -22.30 -7.04 -13.71
N ASP A 2 -22.53 -7.08 -12.40
CA ASP A 2 -22.33 -5.91 -11.54
C ASP A 2 -20.86 -5.52 -11.45
N ALA A 3 -20.56 -4.30 -11.87
CA ALA A 3 -19.26 -3.63 -11.77
C ALA A 3 -18.87 -3.29 -10.32
N THR A 4 -19.49 -3.93 -9.33
CA THR A 4 -19.22 -3.73 -7.90
C THR A 4 -18.84 -5.09 -7.32
N GLY A 5 -17.56 -5.44 -7.45
CA GLY A 5 -16.98 -6.54 -6.70
C GLY A 5 -17.16 -6.34 -5.17
N PRO A 6 -16.56 -7.19 -4.33
CA PRO A 6 -16.74 -7.12 -2.87
C PRO A 6 -16.25 -5.81 -2.22
N TRP A 7 -15.65 -4.91 -2.99
CA TRP A 7 -15.04 -3.64 -2.60
C TRP A 7 -16.07 -2.53 -2.39
N LYS A 8 -16.87 -2.59 -1.31
CA LYS A 8 -17.81 -1.53 -0.93
C LYS A 8 -17.31 -0.65 0.21
N SER A 9 -16.50 -1.21 1.11
CA SER A 9 -15.80 -0.43 2.14
C SER A 9 -14.74 0.48 1.52
N ARG A 10 -14.38 1.55 2.23
CA ARG A 10 -13.22 2.40 1.90
C ARG A 10 -12.11 2.35 2.93
N ARG A 11 -12.33 1.56 3.99
CA ARG A 11 -11.36 1.33 5.05
C ARG A 11 -11.00 -0.14 5.05
N PHE A 12 -9.71 -0.41 4.98
CA PHE A 12 -9.17 -1.76 4.88
C PHE A 12 -8.04 -1.95 5.87
N THR A 13 -7.86 -3.20 6.29
CA THR A 13 -6.67 -3.65 7.01
C THR A 13 -5.94 -4.65 6.13
N VAL A 14 -4.70 -4.34 5.76
CA VAL A 14 -3.79 -5.29 5.12
C VAL A 14 -2.95 -5.91 6.23
N THR A 15 -3.08 -7.21 6.43
CA THR A 15 -2.30 -7.94 7.45
C THR A 15 -1.30 -8.86 6.77
N GLN A 16 -0.01 -8.67 7.08
CA GLN A 16 1.04 -9.57 6.63
C GLN A 16 0.94 -10.92 7.37
N ARG A 17 1.07 -12.00 6.61
CA ARG A 17 1.15 -13.37 7.09
C ARG A 17 2.53 -13.90 6.71
N ALA A 18 3.46 -13.85 7.66
CA ALA A 18 4.78 -14.42 7.46
C ALA A 18 4.66 -15.92 7.16
N THR A 19 5.22 -16.35 6.02
CA THR A 19 5.43 -17.76 5.70
C THR A 19 6.89 -17.96 5.30
N LEU A 20 7.41 -19.19 5.44
CA LEU A 20 8.82 -19.49 5.23
C LEU A 20 9.33 -19.26 3.79
N LYS A 21 8.45 -19.21 2.78
CA LYS A 21 8.85 -19.16 1.35
C LYS A 21 8.24 -18.01 0.54
N THR A 22 7.17 -17.37 1.01
CA THR A 22 6.35 -16.46 0.20
C THR A 22 5.69 -15.40 1.09
N ASP A 23 5.77 -14.13 0.71
CA ASP A 23 4.99 -13.12 1.43
C ASP A 23 3.53 -13.24 1.06
N ARG A 24 2.70 -13.33 2.10
CA ARG A 24 1.25 -13.38 1.96
C ARG A 24 0.62 -12.27 2.75
N TYR A 25 -0.45 -11.74 2.20
CA TYR A 25 -1.24 -10.69 2.82
C TYR A 25 -2.70 -11.09 2.81
N VAL A 26 -3.44 -10.65 3.82
CA VAL A 26 -4.89 -10.75 3.86
C VAL A 26 -5.44 -9.35 3.96
N VAL A 27 -6.34 -9.00 3.04
CA VAL A 27 -7.04 -7.73 3.00
C VAL A 27 -8.43 -7.93 3.58
N THR A 28 -8.73 -7.24 4.67
CA THR A 28 -10.05 -7.24 5.30
C THR A 28 -10.64 -5.85 5.28
N GLU A 29 -11.97 -5.75 5.27
CA GLU A 29 -12.65 -4.52 5.62
C GLU A 29 -12.28 -4.10 7.05
N THR A 30 -12.26 -2.79 7.31
CA THR A 30 -12.18 -2.23 8.65
C THR A 30 -13.53 -1.61 8.99
N LEU A 31 -14.19 -2.14 10.00
CA LEU A 31 -15.50 -1.67 10.47
C LEU A 31 -15.37 -0.32 11.20
N PRO A 32 -16.48 0.43 11.40
CA PRO A 32 -16.45 1.73 12.07
C PRO A 32 -15.85 1.71 13.48
N ASP A 33 -16.01 0.59 14.20
CA ASP A 33 -15.42 0.35 15.53
C ASP A 33 -13.93 -0.03 15.50
N GLY A 34 -13.34 -0.13 14.29
CA GLY A 34 -11.95 -0.51 14.06
C GLY A 34 -11.69 -2.02 14.04
N SER A 35 -12.72 -2.85 14.20
CA SER A 35 -12.59 -4.31 14.09
C SER A 35 -12.47 -4.77 12.63
N ALA A 36 -11.98 -5.99 12.43
CA ALA A 36 -11.87 -6.58 11.09
C ALA A 36 -13.24 -7.10 10.61
N GLY A 37 -13.64 -6.67 9.42
CA GLY A 37 -14.84 -7.15 8.74
C GLY A 37 -14.55 -8.31 7.79
N ARG A 38 -15.24 -8.33 6.65
CA ARG A 38 -15.11 -9.39 5.65
C ARG A 38 -13.70 -9.43 5.04
N VAL A 39 -13.21 -10.64 4.75
CA VAL A 39 -12.01 -10.83 3.91
C VAL A 39 -12.36 -10.54 2.45
N LEU A 40 -11.62 -9.60 1.85
CA LEU A 40 -11.83 -9.15 0.48
C LEU A 40 -10.85 -9.79 -0.50
N ALA A 41 -9.61 -10.00 -0.07
CA ALA A 41 -8.58 -10.58 -0.90
C ALA A 41 -7.46 -11.26 -0.10
N HIS A 42 -6.83 -12.23 -0.74
CA HIS A 42 -5.55 -12.81 -0.32
C HIS A 42 -4.48 -12.42 -1.34
N ALA A 43 -3.44 -11.72 -0.92
CA ALA A 43 -2.32 -11.37 -1.81
C ALA A 43 -1.15 -12.34 -1.61
N GLU A 44 -0.47 -12.69 -2.69
CA GLU A 44 0.73 -13.52 -2.68
C GLU A 44 1.82 -12.85 -3.53
N GLN A 45 3.01 -12.64 -2.96
CA GLN A 45 4.17 -12.15 -3.69
C GLN A 45 5.02 -13.32 -4.19
N LYS A 46 5.30 -13.38 -5.49
CA LYS A 46 6.18 -14.40 -6.04
C LYS A 46 7.65 -13.98 -5.88
N ARG A 47 8.35 -14.57 -4.89
CA ARG A 47 9.75 -14.25 -4.54
C ARG A 47 10.84 -14.89 -5.44
N PHE A 48 10.49 -15.63 -6.50
CA PHE A 48 11.45 -16.36 -7.36
C PHE A 48 11.27 -16.13 -8.87
N SER A 49 10.51 -15.11 -9.27
CA SER A 49 10.46 -14.68 -10.67
C SER A 49 11.52 -13.62 -10.95
N LEU A 50 11.99 -13.56 -12.21
CA LEU A 50 12.88 -12.50 -12.70
C LEU A 50 12.25 -11.09 -12.62
N LYS A 51 10.95 -11.01 -12.36
CA LYS A 51 10.15 -9.79 -12.24
C LYS A 51 9.30 -9.88 -10.98
N GLU A 52 9.10 -8.76 -10.31
CA GLU A 52 8.23 -8.70 -9.15
C GLU A 52 6.76 -8.75 -9.55
N GLU A 53 6.02 -9.70 -8.97
CA GLU A 53 4.59 -9.87 -9.21
C GLU A 53 3.87 -10.16 -7.89
N LEU A 54 2.78 -9.42 -7.65
CA LEU A 54 1.80 -9.69 -6.60
C LEU A 54 0.47 -10.09 -7.24
N THR A 55 -0.10 -11.20 -6.79
CA THR A 55 -1.42 -11.65 -7.25
C THR A 55 -2.43 -11.58 -6.10
N PHE A 56 -3.58 -10.96 -6.35
CA PHE A 56 -4.67 -10.85 -5.39
C PHE A 56 -5.78 -11.82 -5.77
N TYR A 57 -6.12 -12.72 -4.85
CA TYR A 57 -7.13 -13.77 -5.03
C TYR A 57 -8.38 -13.47 -4.21
N GLY A 58 -9.53 -13.94 -4.68
CA GLY A 58 -10.82 -13.76 -4.01
C GLY A 58 -10.96 -14.53 -2.70
N ASP A 59 -10.17 -15.60 -2.54
CA ASP A 59 -10.18 -16.46 -1.37
C ASP A 59 -8.84 -17.18 -1.17
N ALA A 60 -8.75 -17.99 -0.11
CA ALA A 60 -7.57 -18.77 0.22
C ALA A 60 -7.30 -19.96 -0.71
N SER A 61 -8.29 -20.39 -1.51
CA SER A 61 -8.12 -21.46 -2.51
C SER A 61 -7.24 -21.03 -3.67
N ARG A 62 -7.17 -19.70 -3.92
CA ARG A 62 -6.36 -19.08 -4.98
C ARG A 62 -6.79 -19.50 -6.39
N GLN A 63 -8.06 -19.87 -6.57
CA GLN A 63 -8.61 -20.23 -7.87
C GLN A 63 -9.06 -19.01 -8.68
N GLN A 64 -9.57 -17.98 -8.01
CA GLN A 64 -10.04 -16.75 -8.65
C GLN A 64 -9.08 -15.60 -8.41
N VAL A 65 -8.43 -15.13 -9.47
CA VAL A 65 -7.65 -13.88 -9.47
C VAL A 65 -8.62 -12.70 -9.56
N LEU A 66 -8.41 -11.67 -8.72
CA LEU A 66 -9.16 -10.41 -8.74
C LEU A 66 -8.41 -9.33 -9.51
N PHE A 67 -7.10 -9.23 -9.28
CA PHE A 67 -6.19 -8.30 -9.94
C PHE A 67 -4.73 -8.69 -9.66
N THR A 68 -3.81 -8.10 -10.41
CA THR A 68 -2.36 -8.32 -10.28
C THR A 68 -1.60 -7.00 -10.25
N VAL A 69 -0.45 -7.01 -9.59
CA VAL A 69 0.55 -5.94 -9.67
C VAL A 69 1.77 -6.53 -10.35
N LYS A 70 2.27 -5.85 -11.38
CA LYS A 70 3.43 -6.29 -12.16
C LYS A 70 4.41 -5.15 -12.34
N GLU A 71 5.68 -5.41 -12.13
CA GLU A 71 6.76 -4.48 -12.44
C GLU A 71 6.79 -4.14 -13.95
N ARG A 72 6.94 -2.86 -14.29
CA ARG A 72 7.16 -2.39 -15.67
C ARG A 72 8.52 -2.90 -16.15
N THR A 73 8.60 -3.34 -17.41
CA THR A 73 9.84 -3.94 -17.93
C THR A 73 10.86 -2.85 -18.31
N LEU A 74 12.16 -3.14 -18.14
CA LEU A 74 13.37 -2.33 -18.42
C LEU A 74 13.42 -1.49 -19.72
N LEU A 75 12.51 -1.68 -20.67
CA LEU A 75 12.42 -0.92 -21.92
C LEU A 75 11.69 0.42 -21.75
N ASP A 76 11.09 0.66 -20.58
CA ASP A 76 10.42 1.91 -20.23
C ASP A 76 11.07 2.45 -18.93
N PRO A 77 11.83 3.55 -18.97
CA PRO A 77 12.52 4.07 -17.79
C PRO A 77 11.52 4.76 -16.85
N GLY A 78 10.82 3.94 -16.08
CA GLY A 78 10.06 4.31 -14.90
C GLY A 78 9.97 3.08 -14.01
N GLU A 79 10.70 3.10 -12.88
CA GLU A 79 10.70 2.06 -11.84
C GLU A 79 9.32 2.01 -11.15
N GLY A 80 8.35 1.43 -11.84
CA GLY A 80 6.95 1.44 -11.47
C GLY A 80 6.29 0.09 -11.69
N PHE A 81 5.08 -0.02 -11.14
CA PHE A 81 4.28 -1.21 -11.15
C PHE A 81 2.91 -0.89 -11.73
N ASP A 82 2.46 -1.70 -12.68
CA ASP A 82 1.11 -1.63 -13.22
C ASP A 82 0.17 -2.50 -12.39
N VAL A 83 -1.03 -2.00 -12.15
CA VAL A 83 -2.13 -2.73 -11.54
C VAL A 83 -3.13 -3.08 -12.62
N LEU A 84 -3.35 -4.38 -12.81
CA LEU A 84 -4.21 -4.93 -13.87
C LEU A 84 -5.36 -5.71 -13.23
N ASP A 85 -6.57 -5.59 -13.75
CA ASP A 85 -7.69 -6.44 -13.31
C ASP A 85 -7.50 -7.91 -13.73
N ALA A 86 -8.49 -8.74 -13.39
CA ALA A 86 -8.47 -10.18 -13.69
C ALA A 86 -8.38 -10.47 -15.21
N GLU A 87 -8.90 -9.57 -16.03
CA GLU A 87 -8.88 -9.63 -17.49
C GLU A 87 -7.61 -9.02 -18.10
N GLY A 88 -6.73 -8.42 -17.29
CA GLY A 88 -5.49 -7.79 -17.72
C GLY A 88 -5.63 -6.34 -18.19
N LYS A 89 -6.79 -5.71 -17.96
CA LYS A 89 -6.99 -4.29 -18.27
C LYS A 89 -6.35 -3.42 -17.18
N PRO A 90 -5.68 -2.31 -17.54
CA PRO A 90 -5.05 -1.42 -16.57
C PRO A 90 -6.09 -0.73 -15.69
N LEU A 91 -5.91 -0.86 -14.38
CA LEU A 91 -6.61 -0.11 -13.34
C LEU A 91 -5.85 1.15 -12.93
N GLY A 92 -4.54 1.12 -13.10
CA GLY A 92 -3.62 2.20 -12.75
C GLY A 92 -2.22 1.69 -12.56
N ALA A 93 -1.38 2.53 -11.99
CA ALA A 93 0.00 2.20 -11.73
C ALA A 93 0.52 2.99 -10.53
N PHE A 94 1.68 2.60 -10.04
CA PHE A 94 2.41 3.41 -9.09
C PHE A 94 3.92 3.27 -9.26
N HIS A 95 4.65 4.31 -8.91
CA HIS A 95 6.11 4.31 -8.98
C HIS A 95 6.71 5.14 -7.85
N GLU A 96 7.93 4.81 -7.46
CA GLU A 96 8.70 5.65 -6.55
C GLU A 96 9.36 6.79 -7.34
N ARG A 97 9.21 8.02 -6.84
CA ARG A 97 9.92 9.19 -7.36
C ARG A 97 11.28 9.28 -6.67
N PHE A 98 12.31 8.71 -7.30
CA PHE A 98 13.70 8.92 -6.92
C PHE A 98 14.15 10.35 -7.30
N PHE A 99 13.75 11.35 -6.53
CA PHE A 99 14.42 12.66 -6.55
C PHE A 99 15.53 12.71 -5.49
N THR A 100 16.46 13.65 -5.67
CA THR A 100 17.75 13.89 -4.96
C THR A 100 17.74 13.90 -3.42
N SER A 101 16.59 13.69 -2.77
CA SER A 101 16.45 13.60 -1.32
C SER A 101 16.49 12.16 -0.85
N LEU A 102 17.67 11.70 -0.43
CA LEU A 102 17.92 10.44 0.30
C LEU A 102 17.17 10.31 1.65
N VAL A 103 16.21 11.20 1.95
CA VAL A 103 15.63 11.37 3.29
C VAL A 103 14.18 10.88 3.37
N ARG A 104 13.42 10.83 2.27
CA ARG A 104 11.99 10.46 2.29
C ARG A 104 11.54 9.81 0.99
N SER A 105 10.93 8.63 1.09
CA SER A 105 10.26 7.98 -0.04
C SER A 105 9.03 8.79 -0.47
N THR A 106 8.92 9.02 -1.77
CA THR A 106 7.76 9.69 -2.41
C THR A 106 7.21 8.76 -3.47
N TRP A 107 5.94 8.41 -3.37
CA TRP A 107 5.25 7.52 -4.31
C TRP A 107 4.27 8.32 -5.15
N VAL A 108 4.08 7.91 -6.40
CA VAL A 108 3.05 8.43 -7.28
C VAL A 108 2.08 7.31 -7.57
N LEU A 109 0.80 7.60 -7.44
CA LEU A 109 -0.29 6.70 -7.78
C LEU A 109 -1.04 7.30 -8.98
N GLU A 110 -1.05 6.56 -10.09
CA GLU A 110 -1.65 6.93 -11.36
C GLU A 110 -2.93 6.13 -11.55
N GLN A 111 -4.04 6.81 -11.84
CA GLN A 111 -5.28 6.17 -12.26
C GLN A 111 -5.73 6.73 -13.61
N PRO A 112 -6.06 5.89 -14.60
CA PRO A 112 -6.51 6.36 -15.91
C PRO A 112 -7.74 7.29 -15.78
N GLY A 113 -7.64 8.48 -16.38
CA GLY A 113 -8.72 9.47 -16.37
C GLY A 113 -8.85 10.29 -15.08
N ALA A 114 -7.93 10.15 -14.12
CA ALA A 114 -7.84 10.99 -12.94
C ALA A 114 -6.43 11.62 -12.81
N PRO A 115 -6.29 12.77 -12.12
CA PRO A 115 -4.97 13.33 -11.87
C PRO A 115 -4.19 12.48 -10.85
N ASP A 116 -2.86 12.47 -10.97
CA ASP A 116 -1.97 11.69 -10.11
C ASP A 116 -2.14 12.04 -8.62
N ALA A 117 -2.06 11.02 -7.77
CA ALA A 117 -1.97 11.20 -6.33
C ALA A 117 -0.53 10.99 -5.87
N VAL A 118 0.02 11.97 -5.16
CA VAL A 118 1.39 11.92 -4.62
C VAL A 118 1.36 11.52 -3.16
N GLY A 119 1.90 10.33 -2.88
CA GLY A 119 2.13 9.77 -1.56
C GLY A 119 3.43 10.26 -0.94
N ARG A 120 3.35 10.87 0.24
CA ARG A 120 4.53 11.28 1.00
C ARG A 120 4.54 10.64 2.37
N GLU A 121 5.72 10.21 2.79
CA GLU A 121 5.92 9.74 4.15
C GLU A 121 5.68 10.87 5.16
N ARG A 122 4.72 10.65 6.05
CA ARG A 122 4.36 11.55 7.15
C ARG A 122 5.37 11.36 8.28
N ASN A 123 6.38 12.22 8.31
CA ASN A 123 7.28 12.29 9.46
C ASN A 123 6.60 12.99 10.64
N ARG A 124 5.92 12.23 11.51
CA ARG A 124 5.36 12.74 12.78
C ARG A 124 6.45 13.14 13.80
N PHE A 125 7.71 12.85 13.52
CA PHE A 125 8.80 12.99 14.49
C PHE A 125 9.44 14.38 14.57
N VAL A 126 9.46 15.18 13.51
CA VAL A 126 9.96 16.57 13.61
C VAL A 126 9.16 17.38 14.64
N ALA A 127 7.87 17.07 14.82
CA ALA A 127 7.01 17.77 15.77
C ALA A 127 7.20 17.29 17.23
N VAL A 128 7.39 15.97 17.44
CA VAL A 128 7.57 15.39 18.79
C VAL A 128 9.01 15.55 19.28
N LEU A 129 10.01 15.32 18.42
CA LEU A 129 11.42 15.50 18.73
C LEU A 129 11.72 16.96 19.10
N ARG A 130 11.15 17.95 18.39
CA ARG A 130 11.28 19.39 18.74
C ARG A 130 10.74 19.71 20.14
N ARG A 131 9.72 18.98 20.60
CA ARG A 131 9.10 19.18 21.92
C ARG A 131 9.86 18.44 23.04
N ALA A 132 10.60 17.37 22.71
CA ALA A 132 11.32 16.51 23.66
C ALA A 132 12.85 16.70 23.65
N TRP A 133 13.40 17.48 22.71
CA TRP A 133 14.85 17.70 22.50
C TRP A 133 15.59 18.23 23.73
N GLY A 134 14.90 18.88 24.67
CA GLY A 134 15.53 19.36 25.90
C GLY A 134 15.87 18.26 26.90
N TRP A 135 15.16 17.11 26.91
CA TRP A 135 15.04 16.26 28.10
C TRP A 135 15.38 14.75 27.88
N LEU A 136 15.74 14.31 26.67
CA LEU A 136 16.02 12.89 26.39
C LEU A 136 17.52 12.56 26.29
N PRO A 137 18.02 11.50 26.97
CA PRO A 137 19.34 10.92 26.68
C PRO A 137 19.31 10.23 25.31
N LEU A 138 20.33 10.47 24.49
CA LEU A 138 20.41 10.10 23.06
C LEU A 138 20.40 8.59 22.79
N ASP A 139 20.61 7.75 23.81
CA ASP A 139 20.80 6.30 23.68
C ASP A 139 19.50 5.47 23.73
N LEU A 140 18.33 6.11 23.82
CA LEU A 140 17.05 5.45 24.15
C LEU A 140 15.94 5.66 23.11
N VAL A 141 16.27 5.86 21.83
CA VAL A 141 15.27 5.88 20.75
C VAL A 141 15.13 4.45 20.20
N PRO A 142 14.08 3.68 20.56
CA PRO A 142 13.92 2.34 20.03
C PRO A 142 13.46 2.41 18.57
N PHE A 143 14.14 1.63 17.76
CA PHE A 143 14.04 1.42 16.32
C PHE A 143 12.69 0.80 15.84
N ALA A 144 11.55 1.24 16.36
CA ALA A 144 10.23 0.71 16.00
C ALA A 144 9.35 1.82 15.42
N TRP A 145 9.60 2.21 14.17
CA TRP A 145 8.91 3.34 13.55
C TRP A 145 7.89 2.91 12.51
N PRO A 146 6.59 3.19 12.71
CA PRO A 146 5.60 2.95 11.68
C PRO A 146 5.67 4.06 10.62
N TYR A 147 5.99 3.68 9.39
CA TYR A 147 5.81 4.54 8.22
C TYR A 147 4.32 4.81 8.00
N HIS A 148 3.96 6.09 7.88
CA HIS A 148 2.61 6.55 7.55
C HIS A 148 2.70 7.32 6.23
N PHE A 149 1.85 7.02 5.26
CA PHE A 149 1.84 7.71 3.97
C PHE A 149 0.53 8.47 3.76
N ASP A 150 0.65 9.71 3.31
CA ASP A 150 -0.47 10.54 2.89
C ASP A 150 -0.41 10.76 1.38
N PHE A 151 -1.43 10.29 0.67
CA PHE A 151 -1.59 10.52 -0.76
C PHE A 151 -2.51 11.71 -0.99
N THR A 152 -2.06 12.63 -1.83
CA THR A 152 -2.78 13.86 -2.15
C THR A 152 -2.75 14.17 -3.63
N THR A 153 -3.83 14.72 -4.15
CA THR A 153 -3.94 15.28 -5.51
C THR A 153 -4.30 16.75 -5.37
N ASP A 154 -3.48 17.65 -5.92
CA ASP A 154 -3.66 19.10 -5.80
C ASP A 154 -3.92 19.58 -4.36
N GLY A 155 -3.24 18.97 -3.39
CA GLY A 155 -3.38 19.27 -1.97
C GLY A 155 -4.63 18.68 -1.29
N LYS A 156 -5.52 18.00 -2.03
CA LYS A 156 -6.68 17.30 -1.48
C LYS A 156 -6.31 15.86 -1.09
N PRO A 157 -6.78 15.35 0.06
CA PRO A 157 -6.50 13.99 0.50
C PRO A 157 -7.17 12.95 -0.41
N VAL A 158 -6.41 11.93 -0.81
CA VAL A 158 -6.87 10.83 -1.66
C VAL A 158 -6.97 9.54 -0.87
N MET A 159 -5.88 9.15 -0.21
CA MET A 159 -5.86 8.02 0.71
C MET A 159 -4.74 8.15 1.73
N THR A 160 -4.84 7.41 2.82
CA THR A 160 -3.78 7.28 3.83
C THR A 160 -3.44 5.82 4.06
N VAL A 161 -2.16 5.52 4.27
CA VAL A 161 -1.68 4.19 4.66
C VAL A 161 -0.93 4.32 5.97
N ASP A 162 -1.52 3.84 7.07
CA ASP A 162 -0.94 3.89 8.40
C ASP A 162 -0.49 2.50 8.86
N ARG A 163 0.82 2.27 9.04
CA ARG A 163 1.32 1.08 9.73
C ARG A 163 0.94 1.14 11.22
N LYS A 164 0.34 0.06 11.73
CA LYS A 164 0.05 -0.14 13.16
C LYS A 164 1.15 -0.99 13.77
N THR A 165 1.77 -0.49 14.84
CA THR A 165 2.75 -1.25 15.62
C THR A 165 2.03 -2.34 16.44
N GLY A 166 2.55 -3.56 16.41
CA GLY A 166 1.99 -4.72 17.11
C GLY A 166 2.74 -6.00 16.76
N LEU A 167 2.29 -7.15 17.29
CA LEU A 167 2.94 -8.46 17.08
C LEU A 167 3.00 -8.90 15.60
N ARG A 168 2.16 -8.32 14.74
CA ARG A 168 2.15 -8.54 13.29
C ARG A 168 1.98 -7.21 12.59
N ASP A 169 2.65 -7.04 11.46
CA ASP A 169 2.49 -5.87 10.62
C ASP A 169 1.08 -5.80 10.03
N ARG A 170 0.44 -4.66 10.30
CA ARG A 170 -0.88 -4.32 9.81
C ARG A 170 -0.85 -2.90 9.26
N TYR A 171 -1.41 -2.73 8.09
CA TYR A 171 -1.55 -1.44 7.43
C TYR A 171 -3.02 -1.08 7.35
N LEU A 172 -3.40 0.05 7.93
CA LEU A 172 -4.72 0.61 7.75
C LEU A 172 -4.71 1.50 6.51
N VAL A 173 -5.57 1.16 5.57
CA VAL A 173 -5.79 1.94 4.34
C VAL A 173 -7.12 2.65 4.48
N ASP A 174 -7.12 3.97 4.34
CA ASP A 174 -8.32 4.80 4.35
C ASP A 174 -8.40 5.57 3.03
N VAL A 175 -9.41 5.28 2.22
CA VAL A 175 -9.61 5.90 0.90
C VAL A 175 -10.67 6.98 1.01
N VAL A 176 -10.24 8.23 0.81
CA VAL A 176 -11.09 9.42 0.91
C VAL A 176 -11.68 9.78 -0.44
N ALA A 177 -10.86 9.74 -1.51
CA ALA A 177 -11.29 10.10 -2.86
C ALA A 177 -12.35 9.11 -3.37
N PRO A 178 -13.51 9.59 -3.85
CA PRO A 178 -14.59 8.70 -4.22
C PRO A 178 -14.40 7.92 -5.51
N ASP A 179 -13.58 8.45 -6.39
CA ASP A 179 -13.37 7.90 -7.72
C ASP A 179 -12.11 7.02 -7.78
N LEU A 180 -11.36 6.88 -6.68
CA LEU A 180 -10.20 6.01 -6.63
C LEU A 180 -10.63 4.54 -6.63
N ASP A 181 -10.08 3.74 -7.55
CA ASP A 181 -10.26 2.29 -7.57
C ASP A 181 -9.65 1.70 -6.30
N LEU A 182 -10.49 1.04 -5.52
CA LEU A 182 -10.12 0.48 -4.22
C LEU A 182 -9.08 -0.64 -4.35
N ARG A 183 -9.04 -1.34 -5.50
CA ARG A 183 -8.01 -2.35 -5.78
C ARG A 183 -6.65 -1.69 -5.98
N LEU A 184 -6.60 -0.55 -6.66
CA LEU A 184 -5.39 0.25 -6.85
C LEU A 184 -4.87 0.78 -5.50
N ALA A 185 -5.74 1.29 -4.64
CA ALA A 185 -5.37 1.73 -3.29
C ALA A 185 -4.76 0.60 -2.44
N VAL A 186 -5.39 -0.57 -2.45
CA VAL A 186 -4.93 -1.75 -1.71
C VAL A 186 -3.63 -2.31 -2.31
N ALA A 187 -3.49 -2.30 -3.63
CA ALA A 187 -2.27 -2.69 -4.33
C ALA A 187 -1.07 -1.85 -3.85
N GLN A 188 -1.22 -0.53 -3.86
CA GLN A 188 -0.20 0.40 -3.39
C GLN A 188 0.16 0.15 -1.92
N ALA A 189 -0.82 -0.10 -1.05
CA ALA A 189 -0.56 -0.35 0.38
C ALA A 189 0.24 -1.64 0.63
N VAL A 190 -0.05 -2.72 -0.12
CA VAL A 190 0.74 -3.96 -0.05
C VAL A 190 2.15 -3.72 -0.61
N ALA A 191 2.25 -3.03 -1.75
CA ALA A 191 3.51 -2.73 -2.40
C ALA A 191 4.47 -1.89 -1.53
N LEU A 192 3.95 -0.93 -0.74
CA LEU A 192 4.75 -0.17 0.22
C LEU A 192 5.46 -1.09 1.23
N ASP A 193 4.80 -2.13 1.73
CA ASP A 193 5.43 -3.10 2.63
C ASP A 193 6.42 -4.00 1.89
N THR A 194 6.02 -4.46 0.70
CA THR A 194 6.77 -5.46 -0.06
C THR A 194 8.06 -4.92 -0.67
N PHE A 195 8.07 -3.67 -1.15
CA PHE A 195 9.15 -3.11 -1.96
C PHE A 195 10.01 -2.05 -1.25
N GLN A 196 9.48 -1.36 -0.23
CA GLN A 196 10.25 -0.34 0.51
C GLN A 196 11.32 -0.94 1.45
N GLY A 197 11.18 -2.21 1.84
CA GLY A 197 12.09 -2.89 2.78
C GLY A 197 13.36 -3.49 2.16
N ARG A 198 13.68 -3.14 0.91
CA ARG A 198 14.84 -3.65 0.17
C ARG A 198 15.96 -2.63 0.04
#